data_AF-A0A352SF04-F1
#
_entry.id   AF-A0A352SF04-F1
#
_cell.length_a   1.000
_cell.length_b   1.000
_cell.length_c   1.000
_cell.angle_alpha   90.00
_cell.angle_beta   90.00
_cell.angle_gamma   90.00
#
_symmetry.space_group_name_H-M   'P 1'
#
loop_
_entity.id
_entity.type
_entity.pdbx_description
1 polymer ?
#
loop_
_entity_poly.entity_id
_entity_poly.type
_entity_poly.pdbx_seq_one_letter_code
_entity_poly.pdbx_strand_id
1 'polypeptide(L)'
;MMWTYCFLAFIVFLILLIIYLFRYKRKKNISKPLRIIVWGTGILTLALLAISCFLPQDTQSNEINQKEQTEFFRISNAINNGKFDHILSDIDTLFPPTKNLDSTRQDNRFILLRLYYEKTGDTKKEKQLLEETKKDTSMMSDEVIKKIVENRLNELQ
;
A
#
# COMPACT_ATOMS: atom_id res chain seq x y z
N MET A 1 -9.67 -0.72 -9.00
CA MET A 1 -10.27 -0.89 -10.35
C MET A 1 -11.80 -0.77 -10.37
N MET A 2 -12.54 -1.05 -9.27
CA MET A 2 -14.02 -0.98 -9.28
C MET A 2 -14.57 0.45 -9.39
N TRP A 3 -13.86 1.44 -8.87
CA TRP A 3 -14.28 2.86 -8.83
C TRP A 3 -14.40 3.52 -10.20
N THR A 4 -13.52 3.18 -11.15
CA THR A 4 -13.55 3.77 -12.50
C THR A 4 -14.80 3.37 -13.28
N TYR A 5 -15.27 2.13 -13.11
CA TYR A 5 -16.51 1.66 -13.75
C TYR A 5 -17.76 2.30 -13.14
N CYS A 6 -17.78 2.52 -11.82
CA CYS A 6 -18.88 3.24 -11.14
C CYS A 6 -18.96 4.71 -11.61
N PHE A 7 -17.82 5.40 -11.73
CA PHE A 7 -17.78 6.75 -12.26
C PHE A 7 -18.22 6.83 -13.73
N LEU A 8 -17.78 5.88 -14.56
CA LEU A 8 -18.19 5.84 -15.97
C LEU A 8 -19.70 5.62 -16.12
N ALA A 9 -20.28 4.71 -15.33
CA ALA A 9 -21.73 4.46 -15.33
C ALA A 9 -22.54 5.68 -14.88
N PHE A 10 -22.05 6.43 -13.90
CA PHE A 10 -22.68 7.67 -13.44
C PHE A 10 -22.66 8.78 -14.50
N ILE A 11 -21.54 8.94 -15.21
CA ILE A 11 -21.42 9.90 -16.32
C ILE A 11 -22.41 9.57 -17.44
N VAL A 12 -22.52 8.30 -17.85
CA VAL A 12 -23.48 7.87 -18.87
C VAL A 12 -24.93 8.14 -18.42
N PHE A 13 -25.25 7.88 -17.15
CA PHE A 13 -26.56 8.18 -16.59
C PHE A 13 -26.88 9.69 -16.63
N LEU A 14 -25.94 10.56 -16.26
CA LEU A 14 -26.12 12.01 -16.33
C LEU A 14 -26.39 12.49 -17.75
N ILE A 15 -25.68 11.96 -18.76
CA ILE A 15 -25.89 12.29 -20.17
C ILE A 15 -27.31 11.91 -20.60
N LEU A 16 -27.78 10.70 -20.26
CA LEU A 16 -29.15 10.25 -20.56
C LEU A 16 -30.21 11.12 -19.86
N LEU A 17 -29.96 11.53 -18.62
CA LEU A 17 -30.85 12.40 -17.85
C LEU A 17 -30.95 13.80 -18.48
N ILE A 18 -29.83 14.37 -18.93
CA ILE A 18 -29.81 15.67 -19.64
C ILE A 18 -30.62 15.58 -20.94
N ILE A 19 -30.42 14.53 -21.75
CA ILE A 19 -31.17 14.29 -23.00
C ILE A 19 -32.67 14.15 -22.70
N TYR A 20 -33.02 13.41 -21.64
CA TYR A 20 -34.40 13.24 -21.20
C TYR A 20 -35.06 14.57 -20.81
N LEU A 21 -34.40 15.39 -20.00
CA LEU A 21 -34.90 16.72 -19.59
C LEU A 21 -35.08 17.65 -20.79
N PHE A 22 -34.17 17.61 -21.77
CA PHE A 22 -34.27 18.41 -22.98
C PHE A 22 -35.47 17.99 -23.84
N ARG A 23 -35.75 16.69 -23.94
CA ARG A 23 -36.95 16.16 -24.63
C ARG A 23 -38.24 16.50 -23.89
N TYR A 24 -38.23 16.47 -22.56
CA TYR A 24 -39.36 16.88 -21.72
C TYR A 24 -39.72 18.35 -21.93
N LYS A 25 -38.71 19.24 -22.01
CA LYS A 25 -38.90 20.66 -22.29
C LYS A 25 -39.49 20.92 -23.68
N ARG A 26 -39.16 20.08 -24.68
CA ARG A 26 -39.60 20.23 -26.08
C ARG A 26 -40.97 19.60 -26.39
N LYS A 27 -41.35 18.51 -25.72
CA LYS A 27 -42.68 17.87 -25.85
C LYS A 27 -43.28 17.69 -24.46
N LYS A 28 -44.32 18.49 -24.15
CA LYS A 28 -45.08 18.44 -22.89
C LYS A 28 -45.74 17.08 -22.60
N ASN A 29 -45.84 16.18 -23.59
CA ASN A 29 -46.37 14.83 -23.46
C ASN A 29 -45.28 13.78 -23.69
N ILE A 30 -44.56 13.40 -22.63
CA ILE A 30 -43.76 12.18 -22.59
C ILE A 30 -44.68 11.02 -22.15
N SER A 31 -44.53 9.84 -22.76
CA SER A 31 -45.31 8.66 -22.37
C SER A 31 -44.97 8.25 -20.93
N LYS A 32 -46.01 8.00 -20.13
CA LYS A 32 -45.92 7.56 -18.72
C LYS A 32 -44.85 6.48 -18.45
N PRO A 33 -44.64 5.43 -19.28
CA PRO A 33 -43.61 4.42 -19.01
C PRO A 33 -42.17 4.96 -19.02
N LEU A 34 -41.85 5.91 -19.90
CA LEU A 34 -40.49 6.49 -20.00
C LEU A 34 -40.11 7.29 -18.75
N ARG A 35 -41.10 7.90 -18.08
CA ARG A 35 -40.88 8.66 -16.83
C ARG A 35 -40.53 7.72 -15.67
N ILE A 36 -41.17 6.56 -15.59
CA ILE A 36 -40.94 5.58 -14.51
C ILE A 36 -39.56 4.95 -14.66
N ILE A 37 -39.14 4.62 -15.89
CA ILE A 37 -37.82 4.03 -16.15
C ILE A 37 -36.70 5.00 -15.76
N VAL A 38 -36.79 6.28 -16.14
CA VAL A 38 -35.73 7.26 -15.82
C VAL A 38 -35.64 7.55 -14.33
N TRP A 39 -36.78 7.66 -13.64
CA TRP A 39 -36.80 7.86 -12.19
C TRP A 39 -36.34 6.62 -11.41
N GLY A 40 -36.80 5.43 -11.83
CA GLY A 40 -36.43 4.15 -11.19
C GLY A 40 -34.95 3.84 -11.35
N THR A 41 -34.41 3.98 -12.56
CA THR A 41 -32.97 3.77 -12.81
C THR A 41 -32.14 4.81 -12.07
N GLY A 42 -32.60 6.06 -11.97
CA GLY A 42 -31.88 7.11 -11.23
C GLY A 42 -31.81 6.87 -9.73
N ILE A 43 -32.89 6.40 -9.11
CA ILE A 43 -32.89 6.06 -7.67
C ILE A 43 -31.99 4.84 -7.43
N LEU A 44 -32.05 3.83 -8.31
CA LEU A 44 -31.23 2.63 -8.19
C LEU A 44 -29.73 2.93 -8.34
N THR A 45 -29.34 3.79 -9.29
CA THR A 45 -27.93 4.20 -9.44
C THR A 45 -27.45 5.05 -8.26
N LEU A 46 -28.29 5.92 -7.71
CA LEU A 46 -27.95 6.71 -6.52
C LEU A 46 -27.77 5.83 -5.27
N ALA A 47 -28.64 4.83 -5.10
CA ALA A 47 -28.54 3.87 -4.01
C ALA A 47 -27.28 3.01 -4.12
N LEU A 48 -26.95 2.51 -5.31
CA LEU A 48 -25.72 1.77 -5.56
C LEU A 48 -24.46 2.62 -5.35
N LEU A 49 -24.50 3.90 -5.74
CA LEU A 49 -23.40 4.84 -5.52
C LEU A 49 -23.18 5.07 -4.01
N ALA A 50 -24.26 5.29 -3.24
CA ALA A 50 -24.18 5.43 -1.79
C ALA A 50 -23.58 4.18 -1.15
N ILE A 51 -24.04 2.98 -1.52
CA ILE A 51 -23.49 1.72 -1.02
C ILE A 51 -21.99 1.59 -1.38
N SER A 52 -21.57 2.03 -2.57
CA SER A 52 -20.16 2.02 -2.97
C SER A 52 -19.29 3.07 -2.25
N CYS A 53 -19.88 4.16 -1.75
CA CYS A 53 -19.19 5.15 -0.92
C CYS A 53 -19.08 4.72 0.55
N PHE A 54 -19.98 3.85 1.03
CA PHE A 54 -20.01 3.37 2.42
C PHE A 54 -19.40 1.98 2.61
N LEU A 55 -19.07 1.25 1.54
CA LEU A 55 -18.26 0.03 1.65
C LEU A 55 -16.85 0.43 2.10
N PRO A 56 -16.39 -0.03 3.29
CA PRO A 56 -15.06 0.30 3.77
C PRO A 56 -14.05 -0.31 2.81
N GLN A 57 -13.40 0.55 2.04
CA GLN A 57 -12.30 0.20 1.15
C GLN A 57 -11.11 -0.15 2.05
N ASP A 58 -10.96 -1.44 2.39
CA ASP A 58 -9.81 -2.06 3.08
C ASP A 58 -9.00 -1.09 3.96
N THR A 59 -9.69 -0.41 4.88
CA THR A 59 -9.12 0.75 5.60
C THR A 59 -8.05 0.26 6.58
N GLN A 60 -8.28 -0.92 7.15
CA GLN A 60 -7.39 -1.55 8.12
C GLN A 60 -6.03 -1.92 7.52
N SER A 61 -5.96 -2.49 6.30
CA SER A 61 -4.69 -2.88 5.69
C SER A 61 -3.87 -1.66 5.26
N ASN A 62 -4.54 -0.62 4.75
CA ASN A 62 -3.89 0.64 4.40
C ASN A 62 -3.37 1.38 5.63
N GLU A 63 -4.11 1.41 6.73
CA GLU A 63 -3.68 2.01 8.00
C GLU A 63 -2.48 1.28 8.60
N ILE A 64 -2.49 -0.07 8.58
CA ILE A 64 -1.35 -0.88 9.04
C ILE A 64 -0.10 -0.55 8.21
N ASN A 65 -0.19 -0.55 6.88
CA ASN A 65 0.94 -0.25 5.99
C ASN A 65 1.47 1.19 6.21
N GLN A 66 0.59 2.18 6.37
CA GLN A 66 1.01 3.55 6.67
C GLN A 66 1.73 3.68 8.01
N LYS A 67 1.23 3.00 9.05
CA LYS A 67 1.88 2.95 10.35
C LYS A 67 3.25 2.30 10.26
N GLU A 68 3.37 1.18 9.54
CA GLU A 68 4.64 0.48 9.36
C GLU A 68 5.68 1.33 8.65
N GLN A 69 5.28 2.04 7.58
CA GLN A 69 6.19 2.97 6.88
C GLN A 69 6.64 4.11 7.78
N THR A 70 5.72 4.69 8.56
CA THR A 70 6.03 5.77 9.50
C THR A 70 7.06 5.32 10.53
N GLU A 71 6.87 4.14 11.12
CA GLU A 71 7.81 3.56 12.08
C GLU A 71 9.15 3.19 11.43
N PHE A 72 9.15 2.68 10.20
CA PHE A 72 10.37 2.42 9.44
C PHE A 72 11.22 3.69 9.28
N PHE A 73 10.59 4.80 8.87
CA PHE A 73 11.28 6.08 8.71
C PHE A 73 11.77 6.64 10.05
N ARG A 74 10.97 6.52 11.11
CA ARG A 74 11.36 6.93 12.47
C ARG A 74 12.63 6.19 12.92
N ILE A 75 12.66 4.87 12.76
CA ILE A 75 13.79 4.02 13.14
C ILE A 75 15.02 4.35 12.28
N SER A 76 14.88 4.40 10.96
CA SER A 76 15.97 4.75 10.05
C SER A 76 16.58 6.13 10.36
N ASN A 77 15.73 7.12 10.65
CA ASN A 77 16.19 8.45 11.05
C ASN A 77 16.92 8.42 12.40
N ALA A 78 16.45 7.64 13.37
CA ALA A 78 17.14 7.49 14.66
C ALA A 78 18.54 6.86 14.49
N ILE A 79 18.64 5.79 13.69
CA ILE A 79 19.91 5.15 13.31
C ILE A 79 20.88 6.16 12.67
N ASN A 80 20.40 6.92 11.68
CA ASN A 80 21.23 7.90 10.98
C ASN A 80 21.71 9.05 11.88
N ASN A 81 20.93 9.42 12.88
CA ASN A 81 21.31 10.43 13.86
C ASN A 81 22.13 9.88 15.04
N GLY A 82 22.54 8.61 14.99
CA GLY A 82 23.33 7.97 16.06
C GLY A 82 22.56 7.72 17.35
N LYS A 83 21.22 7.73 17.31
CA LYS A 83 20.35 7.44 18.46
C LYS A 83 19.99 5.96 18.44
N PHE A 84 20.77 5.16 19.17
CA PHE A 84 20.68 3.70 19.13
C PHE A 84 19.85 3.08 20.26
N ASP A 85 19.38 3.90 21.20
CA ASP A 85 18.55 3.43 22.32
C ASP A 85 17.30 2.71 21.82
N HIS A 86 17.12 1.47 22.28
CA HIS A 86 16.00 0.58 21.95
C HIS A 86 15.81 0.25 20.46
N ILE A 87 16.69 0.67 19.54
CA ILE A 87 16.47 0.51 18.10
C ILE A 87 16.29 -0.96 17.68
N LEU A 88 17.08 -1.88 18.21
CA LEU A 88 16.89 -3.30 17.92
C LEU A 88 15.52 -3.80 18.36
N SER A 89 15.04 -3.34 19.52
CA SER A 89 13.69 -3.67 20.02
C SER A 89 12.60 -3.06 19.14
N ASP A 90 12.79 -1.83 18.67
CA ASP A 90 11.87 -1.16 17.75
C ASP A 90 11.80 -1.91 16.42
N ILE A 91 12.95 -2.36 15.88
CA ILE A 91 13.01 -3.19 14.68
C ILE A 91 12.29 -4.52 14.90
N ASP A 92 12.55 -5.23 15.99
CA ASP A 92 11.90 -6.51 16.27
C ASP A 92 10.40 -6.38 16.58
N THR A 93 9.97 -5.22 17.08
CA THR A 93 8.54 -4.91 17.26
C THR A 93 7.84 -4.68 15.92
N LEU A 94 8.50 -3.95 15.01
CA LEU A 94 7.97 -3.62 13.70
C LEU A 94 8.02 -4.82 12.74
N PHE A 95 9.17 -5.51 12.69
CA PHE A 95 9.43 -6.69 11.89
C PHE A 95 10.02 -7.81 12.75
N PRO A 96 9.16 -8.64 13.36
CA PRO A 96 9.59 -9.73 14.24
C PRO A 96 10.54 -10.71 13.55
N PRO A 97 11.49 -11.33 14.29
CA PRO A 97 12.45 -12.32 13.77
C PRO A 97 11.77 -13.67 13.48
N THR A 98 10.77 -13.67 12.61
CA THR A 98 10.01 -14.86 12.21
C THR A 98 10.15 -15.10 10.72
N LYS A 99 10.15 -16.38 10.31
CA LYS A 99 10.24 -16.77 8.89
C LYS A 99 8.96 -16.50 8.09
N ASN A 100 7.89 -16.04 8.75
CA ASN A 100 6.57 -15.85 8.15
C ASN A 100 6.28 -14.40 7.74
N LEU A 101 7.29 -13.53 7.76
CA LEU A 101 7.18 -12.21 7.16
C LEU A 101 7.05 -12.34 5.64
N ASP A 102 6.21 -11.51 5.03
CA ASP A 102 6.25 -11.34 3.57
C ASP A 102 7.61 -10.78 3.13
N SER A 103 7.93 -10.96 1.84
CA SER A 103 9.23 -10.60 1.28
C SER A 103 9.57 -9.13 1.51
N THR A 104 8.62 -8.21 1.32
CA THR A 104 8.87 -6.78 1.52
C THR A 104 9.21 -6.45 2.98
N ARG A 105 8.52 -7.05 3.95
CA ARG A 105 8.84 -6.88 5.37
C ARG A 105 10.18 -7.52 5.74
N GLN A 106 10.56 -8.63 5.11
CA GLN A 106 11.90 -9.23 5.27
C GLN A 106 13.01 -8.30 4.77
N ASP A 107 12.84 -7.72 3.58
CA ASP A 107 13.79 -6.78 2.99
C ASP A 107 13.92 -5.53 3.87
N ASN A 108 12.80 -4.95 4.30
CA ASN A 108 12.79 -3.80 5.20
C ASN A 108 13.52 -4.08 6.52
N ARG A 109 13.30 -5.26 7.12
CA ARG A 109 13.99 -5.69 8.33
C ARG A 109 15.50 -5.78 8.11
N PHE A 110 15.92 -6.40 7.01
CA PHE A 110 17.33 -6.52 6.66
C PHE A 110 18.00 -5.16 6.50
N ILE A 111 17.37 -4.23 5.79
CA ILE A 111 17.91 -2.88 5.59
C ILE A 111 18.12 -2.16 6.93
N LEU A 112 17.13 -2.18 7.84
CA LEU A 112 17.26 -1.52 9.15
C LEU A 112 18.35 -2.16 10.01
N LEU A 113 18.44 -3.50 10.05
CA LEU A 113 19.48 -4.17 10.83
C LEU A 113 20.88 -3.92 10.28
N ARG A 114 21.04 -3.97 8.95
CA ARG A 114 22.32 -3.68 8.30
C ARG A 114 22.75 -2.25 8.57
N LEU A 115 21.85 -1.28 8.41
CA LEU A 115 22.12 0.13 8.74
C LEU A 115 22.48 0.31 10.21
N TYR A 116 21.77 -0.36 11.12
CA TYR A 116 22.07 -0.31 12.55
C TYR A 116 23.49 -0.81 12.83
N TYR A 117 23.86 -2.01 12.38
CA TYR A 117 25.18 -2.58 12.64
C TYR A 117 26.31 -1.79 11.98
N GLU A 118 26.09 -1.28 10.77
CA GLU A 118 27.02 -0.39 10.09
C GLU A 118 27.28 0.88 10.91
N LYS A 119 26.21 1.53 11.41
CA LYS A 119 26.32 2.79 12.16
C LYS A 119 26.86 2.61 13.58
N THR A 120 26.62 1.47 14.21
CA THR A 120 27.23 1.14 15.52
C THR A 120 28.67 0.62 15.38
N GLY A 121 29.11 0.27 14.17
CA GLY A 121 30.40 -0.36 13.93
C GLY A 121 30.48 -1.82 14.40
N ASP A 122 29.35 -2.51 14.55
CA ASP A 122 29.30 -3.93 14.95
C ASP A 122 29.50 -4.82 13.71
N THR A 123 30.73 -4.82 13.20
CA THR A 123 31.09 -5.53 11.96
C THR A 123 30.90 -7.05 12.07
N LYS A 124 30.96 -7.61 13.29
CA LYS A 124 30.73 -9.04 13.53
C LYS A 124 29.27 -9.40 13.26
N LYS A 125 28.33 -8.64 13.81
CA LYS A 125 26.90 -8.86 13.56
C LYS A 125 26.49 -8.46 12.15
N GLU A 126 27.08 -7.40 11.59
CA GLU A 126 26.88 -7.02 10.20
C GLU A 126 27.25 -8.18 9.28
N LYS A 127 28.47 -8.73 9.41
CA LYS A 127 28.93 -9.86 8.61
C LYS A 127 28.05 -11.10 8.79
N GLN A 128 27.64 -11.41 10.01
CA GLN A 128 26.73 -12.53 10.27
C GLN A 128 25.40 -12.35 9.53
N LEU A 129 24.78 -11.18 9.62
CA LEU A 129 23.54 -10.85 8.92
C LEU A 129 23.69 -11.04 7.41
N LEU A 130 24.77 -10.52 6.83
CA LEU A 130 25.02 -10.62 5.39
C LEU A 130 25.23 -12.07 4.91
N GLU A 131 25.96 -12.88 5.67
CA GLU A 131 26.16 -14.31 5.35
C GLU A 131 24.89 -15.15 5.52
N GLU A 132 24.02 -14.79 6.47
CA GLU A 132 22.70 -15.40 6.61
C GLU A 132 21.81 -15.05 5.41
N THR A 133 21.74 -13.77 5.03
CA THR A 133 20.99 -13.32 3.85
C THR A 133 21.52 -13.93 2.56
N LYS A 134 22.84 -14.10 2.41
CA LYS A 134 23.45 -14.74 1.24
C LYS A 134 22.98 -16.18 1.00
N LYS A 135 22.59 -16.88 2.07
CA LYS A 135 22.05 -18.25 2.00
C LYS A 135 20.54 -18.29 1.70
N ASP A 136 19.86 -17.15 1.81
CA ASP A 136 18.44 -17.03 1.52
C ASP A 136 18.21 -16.74 0.03
N THR A 137 17.82 -17.76 -0.73
CA THR A 137 17.56 -17.65 -2.18
C THR A 137 16.45 -16.65 -2.51
N SER A 138 15.46 -16.49 -1.63
CA SER A 138 14.36 -15.53 -1.85
C SER A 138 14.90 -14.11 -1.80
N MET A 139 15.63 -13.77 -0.74
CA MET A 139 16.22 -12.43 -0.59
C MET A 139 17.28 -12.15 -1.66
N MET A 140 18.12 -13.14 -2.00
CA MET A 140 19.15 -12.99 -3.02
C MET A 140 18.62 -12.93 -4.45
N SER A 141 17.31 -13.12 -4.65
CA SER A 141 16.65 -12.88 -5.94
C SER A 141 16.42 -11.40 -6.22
N ASP A 142 16.37 -10.55 -5.17
CA ASP A 142 16.33 -9.10 -5.31
C ASP A 142 17.74 -8.57 -5.66
N GLU A 143 17.84 -7.88 -6.80
CA GLU A 143 19.12 -7.41 -7.33
C GLU A 143 19.77 -6.35 -6.44
N VAL A 144 18.97 -5.52 -5.76
CA VAL A 144 19.46 -4.47 -4.86
C VAL A 144 20.03 -5.11 -3.59
N ILE A 145 19.29 -6.02 -2.97
CA ILE A 145 19.74 -6.75 -1.77
C ILE A 145 21.00 -7.55 -2.10
N LYS A 146 21.01 -8.27 -3.22
CA LYS A 146 22.17 -9.03 -3.69
C LYS A 146 23.41 -8.14 -3.80
N LYS A 147 23.31 -7.00 -4.50
CA LYS A 147 24.44 -6.07 -4.66
C LYS A 147 24.93 -5.53 -3.32
N ILE A 148 24.03 -5.18 -2.40
CA ILE A 148 24.38 -4.72 -1.05
C ILE A 148 25.16 -5.81 -0.31
N VAL A 149 24.67 -7.04 -0.32
CA VAL A 149 25.29 -8.17 0.37
C VAL A 149 26.67 -8.48 -0.19
N GLU A 150 26.81 -8.60 -1.50
CA GLU A 150 28.08 -8.92 -2.15
C GLU A 150 29.12 -7.82 -1.94
N ASN A 151 28.77 -6.55 -2.16
CA ASN A 151 29.69 -5.43 -1.98
C ASN A 151 30.14 -5.32 -0.53
N ARG A 152 29.19 -5.38 0.41
CA ARG A 152 29.50 -5.14 1.81
C ARG A 152 30.28 -6.29 2.45
N LEU A 153 30.01 -7.54 2.04
CA LEU A 153 30.84 -8.68 2.47
C LEU A 153 32.29 -8.52 2.00
N ASN A 154 32.53 -8.03 0.79
CA ASN A 154 33.87 -7.79 0.27
C ASN A 154 34.60 -6.68 1.04
N GLU A 155 33.88 -5.65 1.50
CA GLU A 155 34.45 -4.57 2.33
C GLU A 155 34.79 -5.01 3.75
N LEU A 156 34.13 -6.05 4.26
CA LEU A 156 34.31 -6.62 5.61
C LEU A 156 35.24 -7.86 5.64
N GLN A 157 35.93 -8.15 4.54
CA GLN A 157 36.97 -9.18 4.43
C GLN A 157 38.32 -8.64 4.87
#